data_AF-A0A8V8TMP2-F1
#
_entry.id   AF-A0A8V8TMP2-F1
#
_cell.length_a   1.000
_cell.length_b   1.000
_cell.length_c   1.000
_cell.angle_alpha   90.00
_cell.angle_beta   90.00
_cell.angle_gamma   90.00
#
_symmetry.space_group_name_H-M   'P 1'
#
loop_
_entity.id
_entity.type
_entity.pdbx_description
1 polymer ?
#
loop_
_entity_poly.entity_id
_entity_poly.type
_entity_poly.pdbx_seq_one_letter_code
_entity_poly.pdbx_strand_id
1 'polypeptide(L)'
;MSTTVNVDSLAEYEKSQIKRALELGTVMTVFSFRKSTPERRTVQVIMETRQVAWSKTADKIEGFLDIMEIKEIRPGKNSKDFERAKAVRQKEDCCFTILYGTQFVLSTLSLAADSKEDAVNWLSGLKILHQEAMNASTPTIIESWLRKQIYSVDQTRRNSISLRELKTILPLINFKVSSAKFLKDKFVEELRIMSLGNLAETLPFWGSKEGLTWK
;
A
#
# COMPACT_ATOMS: atom_id res chain seq x y z
N MET A 1 3.03 -28.28 11.98
CA MET A 1 1.69 -28.04 11.40
C MET A 1 1.39 -26.56 11.55
N SER A 2 1.47 -25.78 10.47
CA SER A 2 1.05 -24.37 10.51
C SER A 2 -0.46 -24.33 10.63
N THR A 3 -0.96 -23.85 11.77
CA THR A 3 -2.38 -23.57 11.97
C THR A 3 -2.76 -22.42 11.04
N THR A 4 -3.25 -22.73 9.84
CA THR A 4 -3.81 -21.72 8.95
C THR A 4 -5.10 -21.22 9.57
N VAL A 5 -5.10 -19.98 10.05
CA VAL A 5 -6.33 -19.34 10.55
C VAL A 5 -7.35 -19.33 9.41
N ASN A 6 -8.52 -19.92 9.65
CA ASN A 6 -9.63 -19.85 8.71
C ASN A 6 -10.28 -18.46 8.82
N VAL A 7 -9.73 -17.50 8.09
CA VAL A 7 -10.23 -16.12 8.02
C VAL A 7 -11.65 -16.02 7.46
N ASP A 8 -12.13 -17.02 6.72
CA ASP A 8 -13.48 -17.00 6.15
C ASP A 8 -14.55 -17.16 7.24
N SER A 9 -14.22 -17.78 8.38
CA SER A 9 -15.13 -17.96 9.53
C SER A 9 -15.06 -16.85 10.58
N LEU A 10 -14.17 -15.87 10.43
CA LEU A 10 -14.05 -14.77 11.40
C LEU A 10 -15.23 -13.80 11.30
N ALA A 11 -15.65 -13.26 12.44
CA ALA A 11 -16.66 -12.21 12.47
C ALA A 11 -16.12 -10.89 11.87
N GLU A 12 -17.00 -10.07 11.30
CA GLU A 12 -16.58 -8.83 10.62
C GLU A 12 -15.87 -7.84 11.55
N TYR A 13 -16.25 -7.82 12.83
CA TYR A 13 -15.58 -7.04 13.86
C TYR A 13 -14.12 -7.49 14.07
N GLU A 14 -13.87 -8.80 14.12
CA GLU A 14 -12.52 -9.34 14.29
C GLU A 14 -11.66 -9.04 13.06
N LYS A 15 -12.21 -9.20 11.85
CA LYS A 15 -11.56 -8.79 10.61
C LYS A 15 -11.19 -7.31 10.63
N SER A 16 -12.10 -6.47 11.12
CA SER A 16 -11.89 -5.02 11.25
C SER A 16 -10.78 -4.68 12.26
N GLN A 17 -10.72 -5.38 13.39
CA GLN A 17 -9.63 -5.21 14.37
C GLN A 17 -8.27 -5.59 13.78
N ILE A 18 -8.20 -6.72 13.06
CA ILE A 18 -6.97 -7.16 12.40
C ILE A 18 -6.53 -6.13 11.35
N LYS A 19 -7.43 -5.68 10.47
CA LYS A 19 -7.14 -4.65 9.46
C LYS A 19 -6.59 -3.37 10.10
N ARG A 20 -7.21 -2.91 11.19
CA ARG A 20 -6.76 -1.73 11.94
C ARG A 20 -5.37 -1.91 12.56
N ALA A 21 -5.05 -3.10 13.06
CA ALA A 21 -3.72 -3.38 13.58
C ALA A 21 -2.64 -3.31 12.48
N LEU A 22 -2.94 -3.82 11.28
CA LEU A 22 -2.04 -3.72 10.12
C LEU A 22 -1.88 -2.27 9.65
N GLU A 23 -2.94 -1.47 9.73
CA GLU A 23 -2.93 -0.04 9.38
C GLU A 23 -2.10 0.80 10.36
N LEU A 24 -2.22 0.55 11.67
CA LEU A 24 -1.38 1.19 12.70
C LEU A 24 0.11 0.83 12.55
N GLY A 25 0.37 -0.34 11.99
CA GLY A 25 1.70 -0.85 11.71
C GLY A 25 2.31 -1.66 12.85
N THR A 26 3.32 -2.45 12.49
CA THR A 26 4.04 -3.34 13.40
C THR A 26 5.52 -3.24 13.09
N VAL A 27 6.34 -3.12 14.13
CA VAL A 27 7.80 -3.13 13.96
C VAL A 27 8.24 -4.56 13.74
N MET A 28 8.88 -4.81 12.60
CA MET A 28 9.40 -6.12 12.22
C MET A 28 10.84 -6.02 11.77
N THR A 29 11.54 -7.15 11.80
CA THR A 29 12.84 -7.28 11.15
C THR A 29 12.61 -7.63 9.68
N VAL A 30 13.09 -6.78 8.78
CA VAL A 30 13.05 -6.99 7.34
C VAL A 30 14.35 -7.64 6.89
N PHE A 31 14.22 -8.75 6.16
CA PHE A 31 15.30 -9.49 5.54
C PHE A 31 15.25 -9.24 4.03
N SER A 32 16.40 -8.91 3.44
CA SER A 32 16.49 -8.64 2.01
C SER A 32 17.66 -9.41 1.44
N PHE A 33 17.47 -10.05 0.29
CA PHE A 33 18.58 -10.63 -0.45
C PHE A 33 19.67 -9.61 -0.77
N ARG A 34 19.31 -8.34 -0.98
CA ARG A 34 20.28 -7.30 -1.39
C ARG A 34 21.11 -6.76 -0.24
N LYS A 35 20.63 -6.86 1.00
CA LYS A 35 21.30 -6.33 2.20
C LYS A 35 21.68 -7.47 3.14
N SER A 36 22.96 -7.60 3.48
CA SER A 36 23.40 -8.69 4.38
C SER A 36 22.92 -8.50 5.82
N THR A 37 22.67 -7.26 6.24
CA THR A 37 22.22 -6.93 7.59
C THR A 37 20.70 -6.80 7.62
N PRO A 38 19.99 -7.62 8.41
CA PRO A 38 18.56 -7.42 8.66
C PRO A 38 18.31 -6.08 9.34
N GLU A 39 17.19 -5.45 9.03
CA GLU A 39 16.89 -4.11 9.50
C GLU A 39 15.52 -4.06 10.17
N ARG A 40 15.42 -3.43 11.35
CA ARG A 40 14.14 -3.14 11.98
C ARG A 40 13.43 -2.03 11.21
N ARG A 41 12.18 -2.26 10.80
CA ARG A 41 11.32 -1.33 10.09
C ARG A 41 9.91 -1.40 10.63
N THR A 42 9.20 -0.28 10.55
CA THR A 42 7.75 -0.29 10.73
C THR A 42 7.13 -0.76 9.43
N VAL A 43 6.38 -1.85 9.49
CA VAL A 43 5.60 -2.39 8.37
C VAL A 43 4.15 -2.03 8.63
N GLN A 44 3.45 -1.46 7.65
CA GLN A 44 2.06 -1.03 7.79
C GLN A 44 1.30 -1.21 6.48
N VAL A 45 -0.02 -1.32 6.56
CA VAL A 45 -0.90 -1.29 5.39
C VAL A 45 -1.47 0.10 5.21
N ILE A 46 -1.29 0.68 4.03
CA ILE A 46 -1.98 1.90 3.61
C ILE A 46 -3.29 1.46 2.97
N MET A 47 -4.39 1.56 3.72
CA MET A 47 -5.68 0.98 3.35
C MET A 47 -6.24 1.53 2.04
N GLU A 48 -6.10 2.84 1.83
CA GLU A 48 -6.63 3.54 0.65
C GLU A 48 -5.90 3.17 -0.66
N THR A 49 -4.59 2.89 -0.61
CA THR A 49 -3.82 2.42 -1.77
C THR A 49 -3.70 0.90 -1.82
N ARG A 50 -4.13 0.21 -0.76
CA ARG A 50 -3.99 -1.25 -0.56
C ARG A 50 -2.55 -1.70 -0.74
N GLN A 51 -1.62 -0.96 -0.13
CA GLN A 51 -0.20 -1.27 -0.20
C GLN A 51 0.36 -1.59 1.18
N VAL A 52 1.20 -2.62 1.24
CA VAL A 52 2.12 -2.82 2.37
C VAL A 52 3.30 -1.87 2.17
N ALA A 53 3.59 -1.05 3.16
CA ALA A 53 4.74 -0.15 3.18
C ALA A 53 5.68 -0.52 4.33
N TRP A 54 6.99 -0.43 4.10
CA TRP A 54 7.98 -0.55 5.17
C TRP A 54 8.85 0.70 5.22
N SER A 55 9.05 1.24 6.42
CA SER A 55 9.69 2.53 6.62
C SER A 55 10.71 2.50 7.75
N LYS A 56 11.75 3.32 7.62
CA LYS A 56 12.76 3.51 8.67
C LYS A 56 12.26 4.50 9.74
N THR A 57 11.50 5.49 9.30
CA THR A 57 10.81 6.50 10.10
C THR A 57 9.47 6.83 9.42
N ALA A 58 8.56 7.51 10.11
CA ALA A 58 7.24 7.89 9.56
C ALA A 58 7.33 8.63 8.20
N ASP A 59 8.40 9.40 8.00
CA ASP A 59 8.61 10.22 6.80
C ASP A 59 9.48 9.54 5.73
N LYS A 60 10.11 8.41 6.07
CA LYS A 60 11.04 7.72 5.18
C LYS A 60 10.59 6.30 4.89
N ILE A 61 9.67 6.18 3.94
CA ILE A 61 9.24 4.90 3.37
C ILE A 61 10.34 4.38 2.45
N GLU A 62 10.75 3.13 2.66
CA GLU A 62 11.82 2.49 1.87
C GLU A 62 11.29 1.64 0.72
N GLY A 63 10.03 1.25 0.79
CA GLY A 63 9.37 0.55 -0.31
C GLY A 63 7.91 0.27 -0.07
N PHE A 64 7.26 -0.16 -1.14
CA PHE A 64 5.85 -0.51 -1.21
C PHE A 64 5.68 -1.85 -1.90
N LEU A 65 4.62 -2.55 -1.55
CA LEU A 65 4.14 -3.77 -2.16
C LEU A 65 2.64 -3.64 -2.33
N ASP A 66 2.14 -3.76 -3.56
CA ASP A 66 0.71 -3.76 -3.83
C ASP A 66 0.10 -5.11 -3.45
N ILE A 67 -0.94 -5.10 -2.62
CA ILE A 67 -1.61 -6.33 -2.17
C ILE A 67 -2.13 -7.14 -3.36
N MET A 68 -2.56 -6.49 -4.45
CA MET A 68 -2.99 -7.17 -5.68
C MET A 68 -1.86 -7.91 -6.41
N GLU A 69 -0.60 -7.54 -6.14
CA GLU A 69 0.56 -8.19 -6.74
C GLU A 69 1.07 -9.38 -5.92
N ILE A 70 0.49 -9.66 -4.76
CA ILE A 70 0.84 -10.84 -3.96
C ILE A 70 0.50 -12.10 -4.77
N LYS A 71 1.49 -12.98 -4.90
CA LYS A 71 1.31 -14.29 -5.53
C LYS A 71 1.25 -15.41 -4.51
N GLU A 72 2.01 -15.27 -3.43
CA GLU A 72 2.10 -16.29 -2.39
C GLU A 72 2.58 -15.66 -1.07
N ILE A 73 2.06 -16.15 0.05
CA ILE A 73 2.55 -15.83 1.38
C ILE A 73 2.97 -17.14 2.05
N ARG A 74 4.25 -17.25 2.42
CA ARG A 74 4.83 -18.43 3.05
C ARG A 74 5.08 -18.18 4.53
N PRO A 75 4.38 -18.86 5.46
CA PRO A 75 4.76 -18.83 6.87
C PRO A 75 6.09 -19.55 7.08
N GLY A 76 6.81 -19.18 8.14
CA GLY A 76 8.11 -19.75 8.47
C GLY A 76 9.29 -19.06 7.76
N LYS A 77 10.46 -19.70 7.84
CA LYS A 77 11.72 -19.22 7.25
C LYS A 77 11.98 -19.81 5.87
N ASN A 78 10.94 -19.96 5.06
CA ASN A 78 11.00 -20.69 3.78
C ASN A 78 11.51 -19.83 2.62
N SER A 79 12.51 -18.99 2.88
CA SER A 79 13.09 -18.02 1.95
C SER A 79 14.61 -17.99 2.07
N LYS A 80 15.29 -17.85 0.93
CA LYS A 80 16.75 -17.67 0.83
C LYS A 80 17.25 -16.43 1.58
N ASP A 81 16.38 -15.46 1.82
CA ASP A 81 16.70 -14.25 2.59
C ASP A 81 17.09 -14.60 4.04
N PHE A 82 16.37 -15.54 4.67
CA PHE A 82 16.64 -15.96 6.04
C PHE A 82 17.92 -16.79 6.17
N GLU A 83 18.19 -17.65 5.17
CA GLU A 83 19.41 -18.44 5.09
C GLU A 83 20.64 -17.53 5.00
N ARG A 84 20.62 -16.58 4.06
CA ARG A 84 21.73 -15.66 3.82
C ARG A 84 22.01 -14.75 5.01
N ALA A 85 20.96 -14.26 5.66
CA ALA A 85 21.08 -13.41 6.84
C ALA A 85 21.46 -14.18 8.12
N LYS A 86 21.59 -15.52 8.05
CA LYS A 86 21.81 -16.39 9.21
C LYS A 86 20.81 -16.08 10.33
N ALA A 87 19.52 -16.02 9.99
CA ALA A 87 18.42 -15.67 10.89
C ALA A 87 18.12 -16.77 11.94
N VAL A 88 19.16 -17.44 12.47
CA VAL A 88 19.08 -18.56 13.42
C VAL A 88 18.36 -18.15 14.70
N ARG A 89 18.53 -16.89 15.13
CA ARG A 89 17.94 -16.36 16.36
C ARG A 89 16.42 -16.13 16.29
N GLN A 90 15.85 -15.98 15.10
CA GLN A 90 14.41 -15.74 14.97
C GLN A 90 13.62 -17.02 15.19
N LYS A 91 12.43 -16.95 15.76
CA LYS A 91 11.57 -18.14 15.85
C LYS A 91 10.85 -18.34 14.51
N GLU A 92 10.67 -19.59 14.11
CA GLU A 92 10.06 -19.91 12.81
C GLU A 92 8.60 -19.44 12.72
N ASP A 93 7.85 -19.55 13.81
CA ASP A 93 6.46 -19.12 13.93
C ASP A 93 6.27 -17.59 14.01
N CYS A 94 7.36 -16.83 14.20
CA CYS A 94 7.37 -15.37 14.07
C CYS A 94 7.72 -14.89 12.64
N CYS A 95 8.09 -15.81 11.74
CA CYS A 95 8.60 -15.47 10.42
C CYS A 95 7.57 -15.74 9.32
N PHE A 96 7.60 -14.94 8.27
CA PHE A 96 6.89 -15.21 7.03
C PHE A 96 7.55 -14.47 5.85
N THR A 97 7.22 -14.88 4.63
CA THR A 97 7.70 -14.25 3.39
C THR A 97 6.53 -13.95 2.46
N ILE A 98 6.50 -12.75 1.90
CA ILE A 98 5.55 -12.37 0.84
C ILE A 98 6.28 -12.40 -0.50
N LEU A 99 5.77 -13.19 -1.44
CA LEU A 99 6.23 -13.22 -2.82
C LEU A 99 5.24 -12.39 -3.67
N TYR A 100 5.76 -11.40 -4.38
CA TYR A 100 4.92 -10.43 -5.08
C TYR A 100 5.55 -9.95 -6.39
N GLY A 101 4.70 -9.45 -7.28
CA GLY A 101 5.09 -8.79 -8.53
C GLY A 101 4.29 -9.30 -9.74
N THR A 102 4.50 -8.63 -10.87
CA THR A 102 3.83 -8.90 -12.14
C THR A 102 4.68 -9.71 -13.13
N GLN A 103 5.96 -9.90 -12.82
CA GLN A 103 6.92 -10.61 -13.67
C GLN A 103 7.10 -12.06 -13.22
N PHE A 104 7.71 -12.89 -14.07
CA PHE A 104 8.03 -14.29 -13.73
C PHE A 104 8.99 -14.38 -12.52
N VAL A 105 9.98 -13.48 -12.47
CA VAL A 105 10.88 -13.35 -11.32
C VAL A 105 10.20 -12.45 -10.28
N LEU A 106 9.64 -13.06 -9.25
CA LEU A 106 8.96 -12.36 -8.16
C LEU A 106 9.97 -11.68 -7.21
N SER A 107 9.53 -10.57 -6.64
CA SER A 107 10.19 -9.93 -5.50
C SER A 107 9.81 -10.64 -4.20
N THR A 108 10.70 -10.59 -3.21
CA THR A 108 10.47 -11.18 -1.88
C THR A 108 10.55 -10.11 -0.80
N LEU A 109 9.58 -10.13 0.11
CA LEU A 109 9.61 -9.38 1.37
C LEU A 109 9.58 -10.38 2.52
N SER A 110 10.75 -10.66 3.09
CA SER A 110 10.91 -11.63 4.18
C SER A 110 10.93 -10.89 5.52
N LEU A 111 10.06 -11.30 6.45
CA LEU A 111 9.75 -10.56 7.68
C LEU A 111 9.83 -11.49 8.91
N ALA A 112 10.32 -10.95 10.02
CA ALA A 112 10.16 -11.55 11.35
C ALA A 112 9.53 -10.54 12.32
N ALA A 113 8.38 -10.91 12.87
CA ALA A 113 7.71 -10.16 13.91
C ALA A 113 8.32 -10.43 15.30
N ASP A 114 8.01 -9.59 16.27
CA ASP A 114 8.50 -9.75 17.65
C ASP A 114 7.77 -10.90 18.39
N SER A 115 6.54 -11.20 17.97
CA SER A 115 5.71 -12.25 18.55
C SER A 115 5.06 -13.13 17.47
N LYS A 116 4.66 -14.34 17.88
CA LYS A 116 3.91 -15.26 17.02
C LYS A 116 2.53 -14.68 16.70
N GLU A 117 1.93 -14.02 17.68
CA GLU A 117 0.62 -13.39 17.61
C GLU A 117 0.62 -12.31 16.52
N ASP A 118 1.66 -11.48 16.46
CA ASP A 118 1.83 -10.48 15.40
C ASP A 118 1.98 -11.13 14.04
N ALA A 119 2.80 -12.18 13.91
CA ALA A 119 2.96 -12.89 12.65
C ALA A 119 1.63 -13.51 12.18
N VAL A 120 0.87 -14.12 13.07
CA VAL A 120 -0.46 -14.70 12.77
C VAL A 120 -1.46 -13.62 12.37
N ASN A 121 -1.47 -12.48 13.07
CA ASN A 121 -2.32 -11.34 12.72
C ASN A 121 -2.00 -10.80 11.33
N TRP A 122 -0.71 -10.67 10.99
CA TRP A 122 -0.27 -10.23 9.67
C TRP A 122 -0.65 -11.20 8.56
N LEU A 123 -0.41 -12.50 8.75
CA LEU A 123 -0.81 -13.53 7.79
C LEU A 123 -2.32 -13.51 7.55
N SER A 124 -3.11 -13.39 8.62
CA SER A 124 -4.58 -13.34 8.55
C SER A 124 -5.06 -12.06 7.87
N GLY A 125 -4.51 -10.90 8.28
CA GLY A 125 -4.87 -9.59 7.74
C GLY A 125 -4.55 -9.46 6.26
N LEU A 126 -3.37 -9.92 5.82
CA LEU A 126 -3.00 -9.94 4.41
C LEU A 126 -3.93 -10.83 3.59
N LYS A 127 -4.35 -11.99 4.12
CA LYS A 127 -5.32 -12.86 3.44
C LYS A 127 -6.69 -12.20 3.29
N ILE A 128 -7.20 -11.57 4.36
CA ILE A 128 -8.46 -10.80 4.34
C ILE A 128 -8.39 -9.69 3.29
N LEU A 129 -7.35 -8.85 3.36
CA LEU A 129 -7.18 -7.71 2.46
C LEU A 129 -6.99 -8.14 1.01
N HIS A 130 -6.30 -9.25 0.76
CA HIS A 130 -6.16 -9.81 -0.58
C HIS A 130 -7.50 -10.28 -1.14
N GLN A 131 -8.32 -10.98 -0.36
CA GLN A 131 -9.68 -11.39 -0.77
C GLN A 131 -10.56 -10.17 -1.05
N GLU A 132 -10.54 -9.15 -0.18
CA GLU A 132 -11.28 -7.89 -0.40
C GLU A 132 -10.79 -7.15 -1.65
N ALA A 133 -9.50 -7.18 -1.93
CA ALA A 133 -8.92 -6.54 -3.09
C ALA A 133 -9.35 -7.23 -4.40
N MET A 134 -9.38 -8.56 -4.41
CA MET A 134 -9.89 -9.37 -5.53
C MET A 134 -11.38 -9.15 -5.80
N ASN A 135 -12.18 -8.95 -4.75
CA ASN A 135 -13.63 -8.77 -4.85
C ASN A 135 -14.06 -7.30 -4.98
N ALA A 136 -13.10 -6.38 -5.08
CA ALA A 136 -13.40 -4.96 -5.11
C ALA A 136 -14.12 -4.53 -6.39
N SER A 137 -15.06 -3.61 -6.25
CA SER A 137 -15.75 -3.01 -7.39
C SER A 137 -14.78 -2.22 -8.28
N THR A 138 -15.06 -2.13 -9.59
CA THR A 138 -14.28 -1.33 -10.53
C THR A 138 -14.06 0.11 -10.06
N PRO A 139 -15.07 0.84 -9.55
CA PRO A 139 -14.85 2.17 -8.98
C PRO A 139 -13.79 2.21 -7.87
N THR A 140 -13.83 1.26 -6.93
CA THR A 140 -12.87 1.16 -5.83
C THR A 140 -11.45 0.88 -6.33
N ILE A 141 -11.31 0.02 -7.35
CA ILE A 141 -10.02 -0.28 -7.98
C ILE A 141 -9.45 0.97 -8.65
N ILE A 142 -10.28 1.70 -9.41
CA ILE A 142 -9.89 2.95 -10.08
C ILE A 142 -9.47 4.00 -9.04
N GLU A 143 -10.24 4.17 -7.97
CA GLU A 143 -9.90 5.12 -6.90
C GLU A 143 -8.54 4.82 -6.27
N SER A 144 -8.33 3.56 -5.86
CA SER A 144 -7.06 3.13 -5.27
C SER A 144 -5.87 3.30 -6.23
N TRP A 145 -6.09 3.03 -7.52
CA TRP A 145 -5.08 3.27 -8.55
C TRP A 145 -4.77 4.76 -8.74
N LEU A 146 -5.78 5.63 -8.76
CA LEU A 146 -5.59 7.08 -8.84
C LEU A 146 -4.81 7.62 -7.64
N ARG A 147 -5.15 7.17 -6.42
CA ARG A 147 -4.41 7.52 -5.19
C ARG A 147 -2.93 7.15 -5.30
N LYS A 148 -2.61 5.95 -5.80
CA LYS A 148 -1.22 5.52 -6.05
C LYS A 148 -0.48 6.46 -7.01
N GLN A 149 -1.13 6.91 -8.09
CA GLN A 149 -0.51 7.86 -9.03
C GLN A 149 -0.23 9.21 -8.36
N ILE A 150 -1.19 9.72 -7.58
CA ILE A 150 -1.06 10.99 -6.87
C ILE A 150 0.08 10.93 -5.83
N TYR A 151 0.13 9.86 -5.03
CA TYR A 151 1.16 9.70 -3.99
C TYR A 151 2.56 9.50 -4.55
N SER A 152 2.68 9.00 -5.79
CA SER A 152 3.98 8.87 -6.45
C SER A 152 4.64 10.23 -6.75
N VAL A 153 3.86 11.32 -6.81
CA VAL A 153 4.36 12.67 -7.12
C VAL A 153 4.19 13.66 -5.98
N ASP A 154 3.33 13.42 -4.99
CA ASP A 154 3.23 14.26 -3.79
C ASP A 154 4.40 14.00 -2.83
N GLN A 155 5.53 14.62 -3.14
CA GLN A 155 6.75 14.56 -2.32
C GLN A 155 6.62 15.33 -0.99
N THR A 156 5.57 16.13 -0.83
CA THR A 156 5.43 17.08 0.27
C THR A 156 4.36 16.73 1.28
N ARG A 157 3.57 15.68 1.02
CA ARG A 157 2.43 15.24 1.85
C ARG A 157 1.52 16.42 2.22
N ARG A 158 1.33 17.35 1.28
CA ARG A 158 0.52 18.56 1.48
C ARG A 158 -0.97 18.29 1.27
N ASN A 159 -1.36 17.02 1.15
CA ASN A 159 -2.67 16.58 0.69
C ASN A 159 -3.12 17.35 -0.57
N SER A 160 -2.15 17.68 -1.42
CA SER A 160 -2.35 18.44 -2.65
C SER A 160 -1.27 18.16 -3.69
N ILE A 161 -1.64 18.14 -4.97
CA ILE A 161 -0.71 18.13 -6.11
C ILE A 161 -0.87 19.40 -6.92
N SER A 162 0.25 20.01 -7.26
CA SER A 162 0.30 21.17 -8.15
C SER A 162 -0.05 20.80 -9.59
N LEU A 163 -0.42 21.79 -10.40
CA LEU A 163 -0.59 21.60 -11.85
C LEU A 163 0.67 21.05 -12.55
N ARG A 164 1.85 21.31 -11.97
CA ARG A 164 3.13 20.79 -12.49
C ARG A 164 3.23 19.28 -12.27
N GLU A 165 2.90 18.80 -11.07
CA GLU A 165 2.87 17.38 -10.70
C GLU A 165 1.74 16.63 -11.42
N LEU A 166 0.57 17.27 -11.59
CA LEU A 166 -0.51 16.69 -12.40
C LEU A 166 -0.06 16.46 -13.85
N LYS A 167 0.68 17.39 -14.43
CA LYS A 167 1.23 17.25 -15.78
C LYS A 167 2.20 16.06 -15.91
N THR A 168 2.85 15.63 -14.83
CA THR A 168 3.73 14.45 -14.85
C THR A 168 2.97 13.13 -14.71
N ILE A 169 1.81 13.13 -14.05
CA ILE A 169 0.95 11.94 -13.94
C ILE A 169 0.22 11.64 -15.26
N LEU A 170 -0.28 12.65 -15.95
CA LEU A 170 -1.17 12.45 -17.11
C LEU A 170 -0.58 11.55 -18.23
N PRO A 171 0.71 11.64 -18.58
CA PRO A 171 1.33 10.71 -19.51
C PRO A 171 1.36 9.26 -19.01
N LEU A 172 1.48 9.02 -17.70
CA LEU A 172 1.49 7.67 -17.10
C LEU A 172 0.14 6.96 -17.28
N ILE A 173 -0.93 7.75 -17.45
CA ILE A 173 -2.28 7.25 -17.69
C ILE A 173 -2.66 7.27 -19.18
N ASN A 174 -1.66 7.39 -20.07
CA ASN A 174 -1.81 7.53 -21.52
C ASN A 174 -2.62 8.77 -21.97
N PHE A 175 -2.70 9.80 -21.13
CA PHE A 175 -3.37 11.05 -21.47
C PHE A 175 -2.37 12.10 -21.98
N LYS A 176 -2.51 12.48 -23.26
CA LYS A 176 -1.67 13.53 -23.86
C LYS A 176 -2.21 14.91 -23.52
N VAL A 177 -1.37 15.69 -22.84
CA VAL A 177 -1.65 17.09 -22.55
C VAL A 177 -1.21 17.96 -23.72
N SER A 178 -2.16 18.59 -24.40
CA SER A 178 -1.91 19.48 -25.54
C SER A 178 -1.19 20.78 -25.13
N SER A 179 -1.54 21.37 -23.99
CA SER A 179 -0.83 22.54 -23.42
C SER A 179 -1.09 22.71 -21.92
N ALA A 180 -0.21 23.46 -21.23
CA ALA A 180 -0.46 23.84 -19.83
C ALA A 180 -1.70 24.72 -19.66
N LYS A 181 -2.06 25.49 -20.71
CA LYS A 181 -3.28 26.30 -20.75
C LYS A 181 -4.53 25.40 -20.77
N PHE A 182 -4.53 24.36 -21.59
CA PHE A 182 -5.63 23.38 -21.63
C PHE A 182 -5.92 22.76 -20.25
N LEU A 183 -4.88 22.38 -19.51
CA LEU A 183 -5.05 21.86 -18.15
C LEU A 183 -5.64 22.90 -17.20
N LYS A 184 -5.11 24.13 -17.22
CA LYS A 184 -5.63 25.23 -16.39
C LYS A 184 -7.10 25.50 -16.67
N ASP A 185 -7.46 25.56 -17.95
CA ASP A 185 -8.83 25.85 -18.37
C ASP A 185 -9.79 24.73 -17.92
N LYS A 186 -9.41 23.46 -18.11
CA LYS A 186 -10.16 22.30 -17.59
C LYS A 186 -10.29 22.31 -16.07
N PHE A 187 -9.22 22.67 -15.36
CA PHE A 187 -9.22 22.73 -13.91
C PHE A 187 -10.16 23.81 -13.36
N VAL A 188 -10.17 24.99 -13.99
CA VAL A 188 -11.07 26.09 -13.65
C VAL A 188 -12.53 25.74 -13.97
N GLU A 189 -12.77 25.00 -15.05
CA GLU A 189 -14.10 24.49 -15.41
C GLU A 189 -14.62 23.51 -14.35
N GLU A 190 -13.83 22.51 -13.95
CA GLU A 190 -14.18 21.56 -12.89
C GLU A 190 -14.43 22.26 -11.54
N LEU A 191 -13.56 23.21 -11.17
CA LEU A 191 -13.73 24.07 -10.00
C LEU A 191 -15.06 24.83 -10.03
N ARG A 192 -15.44 25.38 -11.19
CA ARG A 192 -16.73 26.05 -11.38
C ARG A 192 -17.89 25.06 -11.20
N ILE A 193 -17.82 23.88 -11.82
CA ILE A 193 -18.87 22.85 -11.71
C ILE A 193 -19.05 22.42 -10.25
N MET A 194 -17.96 22.17 -9.52
CA MET A 194 -17.98 21.82 -8.11
C MET A 194 -18.58 22.93 -7.24
N SER A 195 -18.28 24.21 -7.55
CA SER A 195 -18.84 25.36 -6.84
C SER A 195 -20.33 25.60 -7.12
N LEU A 196 -20.81 25.20 -8.30
CA LEU A 196 -22.21 25.33 -8.70
C LEU A 196 -23.09 24.18 -8.17
N GLY A 197 -22.51 23.00 -7.96
CA GLY A 197 -23.24 21.80 -7.54
C GLY A 197 -23.27 21.52 -6.03
N ASN A 198 -22.57 22.30 -5.19
CA ASN A 198 -22.35 21.97 -3.77
C ASN A 198 -21.77 20.55 -3.57
N LEU A 199 -21.03 20.04 -4.57
CA LEU A 199 -20.49 18.66 -4.62
C LEU A 199 -19.09 18.54 -3.98
N ALA A 200 -18.51 19.64 -3.50
CA ALA A 200 -17.17 19.64 -2.93
C ALA A 200 -17.05 18.77 -1.67
N GLU A 201 -18.14 18.51 -0.95
CA GLU A 201 -18.12 17.71 0.27
C GLU A 201 -18.17 16.18 0.03
N THR A 202 -18.61 15.75 -1.15
CA THR A 202 -18.90 14.33 -1.47
C THR A 202 -17.83 13.64 -2.32
N LEU A 203 -16.93 14.40 -2.95
CA LEU A 203 -15.86 13.83 -3.78
C LEU A 203 -14.58 13.59 -2.97
N PRO A 204 -13.87 12.46 -3.20
CA PRO A 204 -12.58 12.20 -2.56
C PRO A 204 -11.48 13.18 -2.98
N PHE A 205 -11.68 13.90 -4.10
CA PHE A 205 -10.77 14.90 -4.65
C PHE A 205 -11.55 16.14 -5.08
N TRP A 206 -11.01 17.34 -4.85
CA TRP A 206 -11.54 18.59 -5.41
C TRP A 206 -10.41 19.54 -5.81
N GLY A 207 -10.70 20.45 -6.75
CA GLY A 207 -9.73 21.45 -7.19
C GLY A 207 -9.58 22.60 -6.19
N SER A 208 -8.44 23.28 -6.23
CA SER A 208 -8.18 24.59 -5.62
C SER A 208 -7.41 25.49 -6.61
N LYS A 209 -7.23 26.77 -6.28
CA LYS A 209 -6.42 27.68 -7.12
C LYS A 209 -4.96 27.22 -7.31
N GLU A 210 -4.47 26.35 -6.44
CA GLU A 210 -3.07 25.90 -6.42
C GLU A 210 -2.88 24.48 -6.97
N GLY A 211 -3.96 23.70 -7.13
CA GLY A 211 -3.86 22.30 -7.54
C GLY A 211 -5.06 21.43 -7.16
N LEU A 212 -4.90 20.11 -7.23
CA LEU A 212 -5.89 19.12 -6.73
C LEU A 212 -5.63 18.86 -5.25
N THR A 213 -6.67 18.90 -4.43
CA THR A 213 -6.65 18.61 -2.98
C THR A 213 -7.53 17.41 -2.66
N TRP A 214 -7.25 16.70 -1.57
CA TRP A 214 -8.05 15.56 -1.09
C TRP A 214 -8.20 15.53 0.44
N LYS A 215 -9.21 14.80 0.93
CA LYS A 215 -9.40 14.51 2.37
C LYS A 215 -8.47 13.40 2.82
#